data_AF-A0A2W4TR72-F1
#
_entry.id   AF-A0A2W4TR72-F1
#
_cell.length_a   1.000
_cell.length_b   1.000
_cell.length_c   1.000
_cell.angle_alpha   90.00
_cell.angle_beta   90.00
_cell.angle_gamma   90.00
#
_symmetry.space_group_name_H-M   'P 1'
#
loop_
_entity.id
_entity.type
_entity.pdbx_description
1 polymer ?
#
loop_
_entity_poly.entity_id
_entity_poly.type
_entity_poly.pdbx_seq_one_letter_code
_entity_poly.pdbx_strand_id
1 'polypeptide(L)'
;MHSRPEKKPHDGLDLGQYCRSVEEHLARVNEGHIIRIVGPAFELVRSWATEGIPLAVVYRGIEQKAERHRAGRSKRPLRLEFCEDDVRAVYDEWRRAVGLWSLDEGERTTGEGEAAPTPHARRPSAVRELDRVVDRLSAAAGRLDESEAFRTRVAGILAAAIELREEVRRTRGDARRALAPRAADLDHAIADAAMLAEPEALARARAEAIEDLAPFRGRLTPDAWERAIDRAVDRLMRARRGLPVIDPAWIDPTAGGGDA
;
A
#
# COMPACT_ATOMS: atom_id res chain seq x y z
N MET A 1 0.40 -30.94 40.88
CA MET A 1 1.19 -30.43 39.75
C MET A 1 0.27 -30.38 38.54
N HIS A 2 -0.31 -29.23 38.23
CA HIS A 2 -1.22 -29.09 37.10
C HIS A 2 -0.39 -28.80 35.85
N SER A 3 -0.13 -29.84 35.04
CA SER A 3 0.48 -29.71 33.73
C SER A 3 -0.32 -28.72 32.89
N ARG A 4 0.30 -27.60 32.54
CA ARG A 4 -0.20 -26.69 31.50
C ARG A 4 -0.30 -27.50 30.20
N PRO A 5 -1.46 -27.52 29.52
CA PRO A 5 -1.52 -28.13 28.20
C PRO A 5 -0.61 -27.34 27.27
N GLU A 6 0.38 -28.03 26.68
CA GLU A 6 1.20 -27.51 25.60
C GLU A 6 0.29 -26.97 24.49
N LYS A 7 0.39 -25.66 24.25
CA LYS A 7 -0.25 -25.00 23.12
C LYS A 7 0.36 -25.58 21.85
N LYS A 8 -0.43 -26.33 21.09
CA LYS A 8 -0.05 -26.75 19.73
C LYS A 8 0.29 -25.50 18.89
N PRO A 9 1.38 -25.51 18.12
CA PRO A 9 1.66 -24.44 17.18
C PRO A 9 0.61 -24.54 16.07
N HIS A 10 -0.31 -23.58 16.02
CA HIS A 10 -1.16 -23.40 14.84
C HIS A 10 -0.33 -22.65 13.80
N ASP A 11 -0.30 -23.19 12.59
CA ASP A 11 0.39 -22.73 11.38
C ASP A 11 0.63 -21.21 11.33
N GLY A 12 1.91 -20.83 11.33
CA GLY A 12 2.46 -19.60 10.73
C GLY A 12 1.99 -18.23 11.20
N LEU A 13 0.93 -18.13 12.01
CA LEU A 13 0.27 -16.86 12.32
C LEU A 13 0.15 -16.68 13.83
N ASP A 14 1.05 -15.90 14.42
CA ASP A 14 0.94 -15.49 15.83
C ASP A 14 -0.17 -14.44 15.97
N LEU A 15 -1.43 -14.92 15.97
CA LEU A 15 -2.62 -14.11 16.17
C LEU A 15 -2.53 -13.25 17.45
N GLY A 16 -1.86 -13.76 18.49
CA GLY A 16 -1.66 -13.01 19.72
C GLY A 16 -0.76 -11.79 19.50
N GLN A 17 0.33 -11.96 18.77
CA GLN A 17 1.21 -10.85 18.39
C GLN A 17 0.53 -9.88 17.43
N TYR A 18 -0.18 -10.40 16.42
CA TYR A 18 -0.94 -9.59 15.47
C TYR A 18 -1.94 -8.67 16.19
N CYS A 19 -2.74 -9.23 17.11
CA CYS A 19 -3.69 -8.44 17.90
C CYS A 19 -3.00 -7.37 18.76
N ARG A 20 -1.89 -7.70 19.44
CA ARG A 20 -1.13 -6.73 20.25
C ARG A 20 -0.60 -5.58 19.39
N SER A 21 -0.08 -5.89 18.21
CA SER A 21 0.41 -4.91 17.25
C SER A 21 -0.69 -3.94 16.78
N VAL A 22 -1.90 -4.45 16.52
CA VAL A 22 -3.06 -3.61 16.20
C VAL A 22 -3.51 -2.77 17.41
N GLU A 23 -3.53 -3.34 18.62
CA GLU A 23 -3.84 -2.62 19.87
C GLU A 23 -2.89 -1.43 20.08
N GLU A 24 -1.57 -1.68 19.98
CA GLU A 24 -0.53 -0.67 20.16
C GLU A 24 -0.63 0.46 19.12
N HIS A 25 -0.93 0.12 17.87
CA HIS A 25 -1.13 1.12 16.83
C HIS A 25 -2.38 1.97 17.08
N LEU A 26 -3.52 1.33 17.37
CA LEU A 26 -4.76 2.05 17.62
C LEU A 26 -4.69 2.91 18.90
N ALA A 27 -3.96 2.44 19.93
CA ALA A 27 -3.70 3.21 21.14
C ALA A 27 -2.92 4.50 20.83
N ARG A 28 -1.89 4.44 19.97
CA ARG A 28 -1.16 5.63 19.50
C ARG A 28 -2.05 6.59 18.71
N VAL A 29 -2.87 6.05 17.80
CA VAL A 29 -3.82 6.83 16.99
C VAL A 29 -4.82 7.59 17.87
N ASN A 30 -5.23 6.98 18.98
CA ASN A 30 -6.10 7.54 20.00
C ASN A 30 -5.34 8.23 21.14
N GLU A 31 -4.14 8.76 20.89
CA GLU A 31 -3.42 9.62 21.85
C GLU A 31 -3.14 8.95 23.21
N GLY A 32 -2.91 7.62 23.22
CA GLY A 32 -2.52 6.86 24.40
C GLY A 32 -3.69 6.24 25.19
N HIS A 33 -4.91 6.29 24.68
CA HIS A 33 -6.01 5.53 25.28
C HIS A 33 -5.71 4.02 25.24
N ILE A 34 -5.79 3.37 26.41
CA ILE A 34 -5.63 1.92 26.52
C ILE A 34 -6.78 1.25 25.77
N ILE A 35 -6.42 0.45 24.78
CA ILE A 35 -7.38 -0.30 23.97
C ILE A 35 -7.05 -1.77 24.10
N ARG A 36 -8.06 -2.55 24.42
CA ARG A 36 -7.97 -4.01 24.40
C ARG A 36 -8.98 -4.54 23.40
N ILE A 37 -8.48 -5.28 22.43
CA ILE A 37 -9.27 -5.88 21.37
C ILE A 37 -9.92 -7.14 21.94
N VAL A 38 -11.22 -7.05 22.19
CA VAL A 38 -12.05 -8.13 22.77
C VAL A 38 -13.40 -8.20 22.06
N GLY A 39 -14.08 -9.34 22.16
CA GLY A 39 -15.44 -9.50 21.63
C GLY A 39 -15.49 -9.29 20.11
N PRO A 40 -16.46 -8.51 19.59
CA PRO A 40 -16.59 -8.28 18.14
C PRO A 40 -15.34 -7.74 17.45
N ALA A 41 -14.59 -6.84 18.12
CA ALA A 41 -13.33 -6.32 17.59
C ALA A 41 -12.25 -7.40 17.46
N PHE A 42 -12.23 -8.39 18.37
CA PHE A 42 -11.31 -9.52 18.28
C PHE A 42 -11.65 -10.44 17.11
N GLU A 43 -12.92 -10.74 16.90
CA GLU A 43 -13.37 -11.55 15.76
C GLU A 43 -13.01 -10.88 14.42
N LEU A 44 -13.13 -9.55 14.36
CA LEU A 44 -12.73 -8.75 13.21
C LEU A 44 -11.21 -8.79 12.95
N VAL A 45 -10.37 -8.61 13.97
CA VAL A 45 -8.92 -8.71 13.79
C VAL A 45 -8.49 -10.12 13.45
N ARG A 46 -9.16 -11.12 14.04
CA ARG A 46 -8.93 -12.53 13.71
C ARG A 46 -9.24 -12.82 12.25
N SER A 47 -10.32 -12.28 11.69
CA SER A 47 -10.62 -12.47 10.27
C SER A 47 -9.53 -11.86 9.38
N TRP A 48 -9.08 -10.63 9.64
CA TRP A 48 -7.96 -10.02 8.91
C TRP A 48 -6.68 -10.85 8.97
N ALA A 49 -6.35 -11.33 10.17
CA ALA A 49 -5.18 -12.17 10.40
C ALA A 49 -5.30 -13.50 9.64
N THR A 50 -6.48 -14.15 9.69
CA THR A 50 -6.74 -15.44 9.02
C THR A 50 -6.72 -15.31 7.50
N GLU A 51 -7.18 -14.17 6.98
CA GLU A 51 -7.16 -13.84 5.55
C GLU A 51 -5.77 -13.40 5.05
N GLY A 52 -4.79 -13.29 5.96
CA GLY A 52 -3.42 -12.92 5.62
C GLY A 52 -3.24 -11.43 5.30
N ILE A 53 -4.06 -10.55 5.88
CA ILE A 53 -3.91 -9.11 5.68
C ILE A 53 -2.65 -8.62 6.40
N PRO A 54 -1.67 -7.99 5.72
CA PRO A 54 -0.47 -7.46 6.37
C PRO A 54 -0.77 -6.38 7.42
N LEU A 55 0.02 -6.31 8.49
CA LEU A 55 -0.14 -5.27 9.53
C LEU A 55 -0.02 -3.86 8.95
N ALA A 56 0.89 -3.65 7.99
CA ALA A 56 1.04 -2.35 7.33
C ALA A 56 -0.22 -1.90 6.59
N VAL A 57 -0.99 -2.84 6.01
CA VAL A 57 -2.29 -2.57 5.37
C VAL A 57 -3.33 -2.17 6.42
N VAL A 58 -3.39 -2.90 7.55
CA VAL A 58 -4.30 -2.59 8.65
C VAL A 58 -4.01 -1.20 9.22
N TYR A 59 -2.75 -0.88 9.50
CA TYR A 59 -2.34 0.43 10.01
C TYR A 59 -2.74 1.55 9.06
N ARG A 60 -2.45 1.42 7.76
CA ARG A 60 -2.82 2.42 6.76
C ARG A 60 -4.35 2.61 6.66
N GLY A 61 -5.15 1.55 6.81
CA GLY A 61 -6.61 1.65 6.88
C GLY A 61 -7.08 2.41 8.13
N ILE A 62 -6.52 2.09 9.30
CA ILE A 62 -6.82 2.78 10.55
C ILE A 62 -6.45 4.28 10.46
N GLU A 63 -5.29 4.61 9.91
CA GLU A 63 -4.85 6.00 9.76
C GLU A 63 -5.76 6.82 8.84
N GLN A 64 -6.20 6.26 7.71
CA GLN A 64 -7.17 6.93 6.82
C GLN A 64 -8.50 7.20 7.49
N LYS A 65 -8.97 6.24 8.31
CA LYS A 65 -10.17 6.44 9.12
C LYS A 65 -9.95 7.50 10.20
N ALA A 66 -8.81 7.47 10.87
CA ALA A 66 -8.44 8.40 11.92
C ALA A 66 -8.35 9.83 11.41
N GLU A 67 -7.78 10.06 10.23
CA GLU A 67 -7.68 11.38 9.63
C GLU A 67 -9.09 11.97 9.37
N ARG A 68 -9.98 11.18 8.77
CA ARG A 68 -11.38 11.58 8.59
C ARG A 68 -12.11 11.78 9.92
N HIS A 69 -11.79 10.98 10.92
CA HIS A 69 -12.36 11.10 12.27
C HIS A 69 -11.91 12.40 12.95
N ARG A 70 -10.61 12.76 12.87
CA ARG A 70 -10.05 14.02 13.42
C ARG A 70 -10.58 15.25 12.70
N ALA A 71 -10.78 15.17 11.38
CA ALA A 71 -11.41 16.24 10.61
C ALA A 71 -12.91 16.43 10.95
N GLY A 72 -13.54 15.44 11.58
CA GLY A 72 -14.92 15.48 12.03
C GLY A 72 -15.12 16.21 13.37
N ARG A 73 -16.36 16.27 13.84
CA ARG A 73 -16.73 16.93 15.12
C ARG A 73 -16.60 16.01 16.34
N SER A 74 -16.26 14.73 16.14
CA SER A 74 -16.21 13.74 17.22
C SER A 74 -14.88 13.82 17.97
N LYS A 75 -14.95 14.05 19.27
CA LYS A 75 -13.78 13.99 20.19
C LYS A 75 -13.60 12.61 20.84
N ARG A 76 -14.41 11.61 20.46
CA ARG A 76 -14.36 10.28 21.06
C ARG A 76 -13.19 9.47 20.47
N PRO A 77 -12.58 8.55 21.22
CA PRO A 77 -11.59 7.64 20.66
C PRO A 77 -12.16 6.85 19.48
N LEU A 78 -11.36 6.67 18.44
CA LEU A 78 -11.72 5.88 17.27
C LEU A 78 -11.84 4.41 17.66
N ARG A 79 -12.95 3.79 17.27
CA ARG A 79 -13.21 2.37 17.45
C ARG A 79 -12.78 1.58 16.22
N LEU A 80 -12.21 0.41 16.45
CA LEU A 80 -11.63 -0.44 15.40
C LEU A 80 -12.68 -0.91 14.38
N GLU A 81 -13.90 -1.18 14.83
CA GLU A 81 -14.98 -1.66 13.97
C GLU A 81 -15.36 -0.66 12.88
N PHE A 82 -15.07 0.63 13.08
CA PHE A 82 -15.31 1.65 12.06
C PHE A 82 -14.19 1.75 11.01
N CYS A 83 -13.10 1.00 11.18
CA CYS A 83 -11.96 0.97 10.28
C CYS A 83 -12.06 -0.18 9.26
N GLU A 84 -13.03 -1.09 9.39
CA GLU A 84 -13.12 -2.28 8.53
C GLU A 84 -13.14 -1.94 7.04
N ASP A 85 -14.06 -1.08 6.60
CA ASP A 85 -14.18 -0.70 5.19
C ASP A 85 -12.88 -0.10 4.63
N ASP A 86 -12.18 0.71 5.44
CA ASP A 86 -10.90 1.30 5.05
C ASP A 86 -9.78 0.27 4.95
N VAL A 87 -9.68 -0.65 5.92
CA VAL A 87 -8.71 -1.74 5.88
C VAL A 87 -8.94 -2.63 4.66
N ARG A 88 -10.22 -2.95 4.36
CA ARG A 88 -10.60 -3.72 3.17
C ARG A 88 -10.22 -3.01 1.87
N ALA A 89 -10.53 -1.72 1.75
CA ALA A 89 -10.18 -0.94 0.56
C ALA A 89 -8.66 -0.88 0.35
N VAL A 90 -7.87 -0.67 1.41
CA VAL A 90 -6.40 -0.68 1.34
C VAL A 90 -5.87 -2.06 1.01
N TYR A 91 -6.49 -3.12 1.53
CA TYR A 91 -6.11 -4.48 1.24
C TYR A 91 -6.35 -4.84 -0.23
N ASP A 92 -7.49 -4.44 -0.80
CA ASP A 92 -7.76 -4.64 -2.23
C ASP A 92 -6.80 -3.85 -3.11
N GLU A 93 -6.47 -2.61 -2.74
CA GLU A 93 -5.43 -1.81 -3.41
C GLU A 93 -4.08 -2.54 -3.36
N TRP A 94 -3.71 -3.04 -2.17
CA TRP A 94 -2.47 -3.79 -1.97
C TRP A 94 -2.44 -5.06 -2.82
N ARG A 95 -3.49 -5.89 -2.81
CA ARG A 95 -3.58 -7.12 -3.62
C ARG A 95 -3.38 -6.84 -5.11
N ARG A 96 -3.97 -5.75 -5.63
CA ARG A 96 -3.75 -5.34 -7.02
C ARG A 96 -2.29 -4.95 -7.26
N ALA A 97 -1.72 -4.14 -6.37
CA ALA A 97 -0.34 -3.67 -6.48
C ALA A 97 0.69 -4.82 -6.45
N VAL A 98 0.49 -5.84 -5.60
CA VAL A 98 1.38 -7.02 -5.56
C VAL A 98 1.04 -8.10 -6.59
N GLY A 99 -0.02 -7.92 -7.39
CA GLY A 99 -0.41 -8.89 -8.42
C GLY A 99 -1.21 -10.11 -7.92
N LEU A 100 -1.77 -10.05 -6.71
CA LEU A 100 -2.58 -11.12 -6.11
C LEU A 100 -4.05 -11.12 -6.59
N TRP A 101 -4.47 -10.14 -7.39
CA TRP A 101 -5.86 -9.97 -7.81
C TRP A 101 -6.41 -11.12 -8.68
N SER A 102 -5.56 -11.75 -9.50
CA SER A 102 -5.94 -12.88 -10.36
C SER A 102 -6.23 -14.17 -9.59
N LEU A 103 -5.75 -14.29 -8.34
CA LEU A 103 -5.98 -15.48 -7.49
C LEU A 103 -7.44 -15.69 -7.09
N ASP A 104 -8.27 -14.64 -7.12
CA ASP A 104 -9.70 -14.75 -6.82
C ASP A 104 -10.56 -14.88 -8.08
N GLU A 105 -10.05 -14.57 -9.28
CA GLU A 105 -10.79 -14.75 -10.53
C GLU A 105 -10.97 -16.22 -10.89
N GLY A 106 -10.01 -17.08 -10.51
CA GLY A 106 -10.11 -18.53 -10.65
C GLY A 106 -11.22 -19.17 -9.82
N GLU A 107 -11.71 -18.51 -8.76
CA GLU A 107 -12.75 -19.03 -7.86
C GLU A 107 -14.12 -18.36 -8.08
N ARG A 108 -14.17 -17.26 -8.85
CA ARG A 108 -15.42 -16.56 -9.22
C ARG A 108 -16.07 -17.05 -10.51
N THR A 109 -15.58 -18.14 -11.12
CA THR A 109 -16.20 -18.75 -12.31
C THR A 109 -17.42 -19.61 -11.97
N THR A 110 -18.30 -19.15 -11.08
CA THR A 110 -19.70 -19.64 -10.97
C THR A 110 -20.60 -18.66 -10.20
N GLY A 111 -20.67 -17.42 -10.67
CA GLY A 111 -21.64 -16.44 -10.16
C GLY A 111 -21.66 -15.19 -11.01
N GLU A 112 -22.49 -15.18 -12.05
CA GLU A 112 -22.98 -13.96 -12.68
C GLU A 112 -23.71 -13.12 -11.63
N GLY A 113 -22.96 -12.21 -11.01
CA GLY A 113 -23.47 -11.07 -10.26
C GLY A 113 -22.88 -9.84 -10.95
N GLU A 114 -23.65 -9.28 -11.87
CA GLU A 114 -23.37 -8.01 -12.51
C GLU A 114 -23.11 -6.95 -11.43
N ALA A 115 -21.83 -6.67 -11.20
CA ALA A 115 -21.39 -5.66 -10.25
C ALA A 115 -21.85 -4.31 -10.80
N ALA A 116 -22.97 -3.83 -10.28
CA ALA A 116 -23.48 -2.50 -10.55
C ALA A 116 -22.33 -1.48 -10.39
N PRO A 117 -22.12 -0.58 -11.36
CA PRO A 117 -21.00 0.35 -11.31
C PRO A 117 -21.16 1.24 -10.08
N THR A 118 -20.25 1.07 -9.12
CA THR A 118 -20.10 1.98 -7.99
C THR A 118 -20.02 3.42 -8.52
N PRO A 119 -20.75 4.37 -7.91
CA PRO A 119 -20.82 5.74 -8.41
C PRO A 119 -19.40 6.29 -8.54
N HIS A 120 -19.05 6.73 -9.75
CA HIS A 120 -17.73 7.22 -10.10
C HIS A 120 -17.24 8.26 -9.08
N ALA A 121 -16.37 7.84 -8.15
CA ALA A 121 -15.52 8.77 -7.43
C ALA A 121 -14.80 9.58 -8.52
N ARG A 122 -15.10 10.89 -8.60
CA ARG A 122 -14.51 11.77 -9.62
C ARG A 122 -13.00 11.62 -9.53
N ARG A 123 -12.40 11.00 -10.56
CA ARG A 123 -10.95 10.77 -10.59
C ARG A 123 -10.23 12.11 -10.35
N PRO A 124 -9.26 12.17 -9.44
CA PRO A 124 -8.54 13.40 -9.17
C PRO A 124 -7.83 13.92 -10.43
N SER A 125 -7.69 15.24 -10.53
CA SER A 125 -6.99 15.88 -11.66
C SER A 125 -5.54 15.42 -11.73
N ALA A 126 -5.08 14.99 -12.91
CA ALA A 126 -3.69 14.57 -13.16
C ALA A 126 -2.65 15.57 -12.62
N VAL A 127 -2.90 16.87 -12.79
CA VAL A 127 -2.01 17.93 -12.32
C VAL A 127 -1.91 17.91 -10.79
N ARG A 128 -3.04 17.71 -10.10
CA ARG A 128 -3.07 17.65 -8.64
C ARG A 128 -2.33 16.43 -8.09
N GLU A 129 -2.40 15.29 -8.78
CA GLU A 129 -1.60 14.13 -8.39
C GLU A 129 -0.11 14.37 -8.62
N LEU A 130 0.26 14.98 -9.74
CA LEU A 130 1.65 15.36 -10.01
C LEU A 130 2.18 16.43 -9.04
N ASP A 131 1.35 17.36 -8.56
CA ASP A 131 1.72 18.29 -7.47
C ASP A 131 2.13 17.51 -6.21
N ARG A 132 1.32 16.51 -5.79
CA ARG A 132 1.65 15.67 -4.62
C ARG A 132 2.91 14.83 -4.82
N VAL A 133 3.19 14.42 -6.05
CA VAL A 133 4.43 13.72 -6.42
C VAL A 133 5.62 14.65 -6.23
N VAL A 134 5.55 15.87 -6.75
CA VAL A 134 6.58 16.90 -6.60
C VAL A 134 6.84 17.21 -5.12
N ASP A 135 5.79 17.39 -4.31
CA ASP A 135 5.93 17.65 -2.88
C ASP A 135 6.66 16.50 -2.15
N ARG A 136 6.28 15.25 -2.44
CA ARG A 136 6.92 14.06 -1.84
C ARG A 136 8.37 13.87 -2.29
N LEU A 137 8.66 14.08 -3.56
CA LEU A 137 10.03 14.00 -4.08
C LEU A 137 10.92 15.12 -3.51
N SER A 138 10.38 16.32 -3.33
CA SER A 138 11.08 17.44 -2.69
C SER A 138 11.42 17.11 -1.24
N ALA A 139 10.46 16.56 -0.48
CA ALA A 139 10.70 16.11 0.89
C ALA A 139 11.75 14.98 0.94
N ALA A 140 11.68 14.01 0.03
CA ALA A 140 12.65 12.90 -0.05
C ALA A 140 14.07 13.38 -0.41
N ALA A 141 14.20 14.36 -1.31
CA ALA A 141 15.49 14.94 -1.67
C ALA A 141 16.15 15.69 -0.48
N GLY A 142 15.34 16.24 0.43
CA GLY A 142 15.79 16.94 1.63
C GLY A 142 16.26 16.04 2.78
N ARG A 143 16.13 14.72 2.66
CA ARG A 143 16.50 13.75 3.71
C ARG A 143 18.02 13.60 3.84
N LEU A 144 18.61 14.21 4.87
CA LEU A 144 20.06 14.20 5.10
C LEU A 144 20.60 12.85 5.59
N ASP A 145 19.73 11.96 6.06
CA ASP A 145 20.03 10.58 6.49
C ASP A 145 20.30 9.63 5.31
N GLU A 146 19.97 10.03 4.07
CA GLU A 146 20.17 9.21 2.87
C GLU A 146 21.48 9.54 2.15
N SER A 147 21.95 8.58 1.33
CA SER A 147 23.19 8.72 0.57
C SER A 147 23.15 9.89 -0.43
N GLU A 148 24.32 10.45 -0.75
CA GLU A 148 24.42 11.50 -1.78
C GLU A 148 23.95 11.01 -3.15
N ALA A 149 24.27 9.76 -3.51
CA ALA A 149 23.80 9.15 -4.76
C ALA A 149 22.27 9.09 -4.84
N PHE A 150 21.60 8.70 -3.74
CA PHE A 150 20.15 8.70 -3.65
C PHE A 150 19.59 10.12 -3.81
N ARG A 151 20.09 11.09 -3.05
CA ARG A 151 19.62 12.48 -3.09
C ARG A 151 19.79 13.10 -4.48
N THR A 152 20.92 12.89 -5.13
CA THR A 152 21.17 13.36 -6.50
C THR A 152 20.22 12.70 -7.50
N ARG A 153 19.96 11.39 -7.38
CA ARG A 153 19.00 10.68 -8.25
C ARG A 153 17.59 11.24 -8.07
N VAL A 154 17.13 11.40 -6.83
CA VAL A 154 15.79 11.95 -6.53
C VAL A 154 15.66 13.40 -6.99
N ALA A 155 16.70 14.23 -6.85
CA ALA A 155 16.69 15.61 -7.35
C ALA A 155 16.53 15.68 -8.88
N GLY A 156 17.17 14.78 -9.63
CA GLY A 156 16.98 14.67 -11.08
C GLY A 156 15.55 14.24 -11.45
N ILE A 157 15.00 13.26 -10.73
CA ILE A 157 13.60 12.81 -10.92
C ILE A 157 12.61 13.94 -10.59
N LEU A 158 12.85 14.70 -9.52
CA LEU A 158 12.04 15.86 -9.14
C LEU A 158 11.99 16.91 -10.25
N ALA A 159 13.13 17.24 -10.85
CA ALA A 159 13.18 18.19 -11.97
C ALA A 159 12.33 17.70 -13.16
N ALA A 160 12.49 16.43 -13.55
CA ALA A 160 11.72 15.85 -14.65
C ALA A 160 10.21 15.72 -14.33
N ALA A 161 9.84 15.48 -13.07
CA ALA A 161 8.45 15.50 -12.63
C ALA A 161 7.81 16.89 -12.70
N ILE A 162 8.57 17.95 -12.36
CA ILE A 162 8.13 19.35 -12.52
C ILE A 162 7.88 19.67 -14.01
N GLU A 163 8.78 19.25 -14.89
CA GLU A 163 8.62 19.42 -16.34
C GLU A 163 7.37 18.70 -16.86
N LEU A 164 7.20 17.42 -16.53
CA LEU A 164 6.02 16.65 -16.92
C LEU A 164 4.72 17.32 -16.44
N ARG A 165 4.68 17.77 -15.18
CA ARG A 165 3.52 18.47 -14.61
C ARG A 165 3.17 19.71 -15.42
N GLU A 166 4.18 20.50 -15.77
CA GLU A 166 4.02 21.72 -16.55
C GLU A 166 3.50 21.45 -17.97
N GLU A 167 3.97 20.38 -18.61
CA GLU A 167 3.47 19.96 -19.92
C GLU A 167 2.04 19.41 -19.86
N VAL A 168 1.71 18.60 -18.85
CA VAL A 168 0.36 18.08 -18.59
C VAL A 168 -0.64 19.21 -18.31
N ARG A 169 -0.16 20.35 -17.78
CA ARG A 169 -0.97 21.57 -17.57
C ARG A 169 -1.24 22.32 -18.87
N ARG A 170 -0.32 22.31 -19.83
CA ARG A 170 -0.42 23.02 -21.12
C ARG A 170 -1.09 22.21 -22.23
N THR A 171 -1.05 20.89 -22.15
CA THR A 171 -1.59 19.97 -23.17
C THR A 171 -3.00 19.49 -22.84
N ARG A 172 -3.75 19.10 -23.88
CA ARG A 172 -5.10 18.51 -23.80
C ARG A 172 -5.26 17.43 -24.87
N GLY A 173 -6.26 16.56 -24.70
CA GLY A 173 -6.58 15.53 -25.69
C GLY A 173 -5.45 14.53 -25.96
N ASP A 174 -5.25 14.15 -27.21
CA ASP A 174 -4.20 13.20 -27.62
C ASP A 174 -2.79 13.65 -27.23
N ALA A 175 -2.49 14.95 -27.33
CA ALA A 175 -1.19 15.50 -26.93
C ALA A 175 -0.93 15.28 -25.43
N ARG A 176 -1.98 15.26 -24.59
CA ARG A 176 -1.84 14.94 -23.18
C ARG A 176 -1.63 13.43 -22.98
N ARG A 177 -2.41 12.59 -23.67
CA ARG A 177 -2.27 11.13 -23.59
C ARG A 177 -0.88 10.65 -23.99
N ALA A 178 -0.25 11.30 -24.96
CA ALA A 178 1.12 11.03 -25.40
C ALA A 178 2.18 11.23 -24.29
N LEU A 179 1.83 11.87 -23.16
CA LEU A 179 2.71 12.03 -22.00
C LEU A 179 2.63 10.86 -21.01
N ALA A 180 1.70 9.92 -21.18
CA ALA A 180 1.56 8.76 -20.28
C ALA A 180 2.81 7.86 -20.23
N PRO A 181 3.52 7.56 -21.34
CA PRO A 181 4.78 6.82 -21.28
C PRO A 181 5.85 7.51 -20.42
N ARG A 182 5.95 8.84 -20.49
CA ARG A 182 6.89 9.60 -19.65
C ARG A 182 6.55 9.53 -18.16
N ALA A 183 5.26 9.43 -17.83
CA ALA A 183 4.85 9.20 -16.45
C ALA A 183 5.26 7.80 -15.96
N ALA A 184 5.16 6.78 -16.82
CA ALA A 184 5.63 5.44 -16.53
C ALA A 184 7.17 5.41 -16.36
N ASP A 185 7.92 6.06 -17.26
CA ASP A 185 9.38 6.16 -17.17
C ASP A 185 9.82 6.83 -15.85
N LEU A 186 9.10 7.88 -15.43
CA LEU A 186 9.36 8.51 -14.14
C LEU A 186 9.02 7.60 -12.96
N ASP A 187 7.93 6.82 -13.03
CA ASP A 187 7.63 5.84 -11.99
C ASP A 187 8.74 4.79 -11.86
N HIS A 188 9.21 4.25 -12.99
CA HIS A 188 10.33 3.32 -13.01
C HIS A 188 11.60 3.94 -12.44
N ALA A 189 11.90 5.20 -12.78
CA ALA A 189 13.05 5.90 -12.21
C ALA A 189 12.94 6.08 -10.69
N ILE A 190 11.73 6.28 -10.16
CA ILE A 190 11.47 6.32 -8.71
C ILE A 190 11.68 4.94 -8.08
N ALA A 191 11.21 3.87 -8.73
CA ALA A 191 11.45 2.48 -8.33
C ALA A 191 12.96 2.21 -8.20
N ASP A 192 13.72 2.53 -9.24
CA ASP A 192 15.18 2.34 -9.26
C ASP A 192 15.86 3.11 -8.12
N ALA A 193 15.43 4.35 -7.88
CA ALA A 193 15.94 5.16 -6.78
C ALA A 193 15.59 4.54 -5.41
N ALA A 194 14.40 3.95 -5.27
CA ALA A 194 14.00 3.22 -4.07
C ALA A 194 14.90 1.99 -3.81
N MET A 195 15.52 1.44 -4.85
CA MET A 195 16.44 0.30 -4.75
C MET A 195 17.91 0.68 -4.53
N LEU A 196 18.26 1.97 -4.55
CA LEU A 196 19.59 2.48 -4.13
C LEU A 196 19.73 2.43 -2.60
N ALA A 197 19.63 1.24 -2.02
CA ALA A 197 19.70 0.99 -0.59
C ALA A 197 20.84 0.03 -0.26
N GLU A 198 21.25 0.04 1.00
CA GLU A 198 22.20 -0.94 1.50
C GLU A 198 21.64 -2.37 1.34
N PRO A 199 22.50 -3.37 1.04
CA PRO A 199 22.07 -4.75 0.85
C PRO A 199 21.26 -5.31 2.01
N GLU A 200 21.58 -4.91 3.25
CA GLU A 200 20.84 -5.33 4.44
C GLU A 200 19.41 -4.78 4.46
N ALA A 201 19.20 -3.52 4.03
CA ALA A 201 17.87 -2.94 3.96
C ALA A 201 16.99 -3.65 2.92
N LEU A 202 17.58 -4.03 1.78
CA LEU A 202 16.93 -4.83 0.75
C LEU A 202 16.61 -6.24 1.25
N ALA A 203 17.55 -6.91 1.92
CA ALA A 203 17.32 -8.23 2.51
C ALA A 203 16.19 -8.21 3.54
N ARG A 204 16.15 -7.19 4.40
CA ARG A 204 15.04 -6.98 5.36
C ARG A 204 13.71 -6.72 4.67
N ALA A 205 13.68 -5.90 3.61
CA ALA A 205 12.46 -5.68 2.82
C ALA A 205 11.97 -6.99 2.17
N ARG A 206 12.88 -7.80 1.64
CA ARG A 206 12.54 -9.10 1.04
C ARG A 206 12.00 -10.09 2.06
N ALA A 207 12.61 -10.16 3.25
CA ALA A 207 12.11 -11.01 4.33
C ALA A 207 10.68 -10.60 4.76
N GLU A 208 10.44 -9.30 4.94
CA GLU A 208 9.12 -8.75 5.27
C GLU A 208 8.10 -9.04 4.15
N ALA A 209 8.47 -8.84 2.88
CA ALA A 209 7.62 -9.18 1.75
C ALA A 209 7.25 -10.66 1.71
N ILE A 210 8.20 -11.56 2.00
CA ILE A 210 7.95 -13.01 2.05
C ILE A 210 7.00 -13.34 3.20
N GLU A 211 7.17 -12.72 4.36
CA GLU A 211 6.29 -12.90 5.52
C GLU A 211 4.86 -12.44 5.22
N ASP A 212 4.70 -11.23 4.67
CA ASP A 212 3.42 -10.67 4.27
C ASP A 212 2.71 -11.52 3.20
N LEU A 213 3.48 -12.11 2.28
CA LEU A 213 2.95 -12.94 1.19
C LEU A 213 2.79 -14.41 1.56
N ALA A 214 3.39 -14.88 2.67
CA ALA A 214 3.39 -16.29 3.07
C ALA A 214 1.99 -16.95 3.03
N PRO A 215 0.90 -16.29 3.47
CA PRO A 215 -0.46 -16.85 3.38
C PRO A 215 -0.91 -17.19 1.95
N PHE A 216 -0.35 -16.54 0.93
CA PHE A 216 -0.72 -16.72 -0.48
C PHE A 216 0.21 -17.69 -1.23
N ARG A 217 1.28 -18.19 -0.58
CA ARG A 217 2.31 -19.01 -1.24
C ARG A 217 1.75 -20.23 -1.96
N GLY A 218 0.76 -20.91 -1.35
CA GLY A 218 0.14 -22.11 -1.92
C GLY A 218 -0.76 -21.84 -3.13
N ARG A 219 -1.17 -20.58 -3.36
CA ARG A 219 -2.07 -20.18 -4.44
C ARG A 219 -1.33 -19.65 -5.68
N LEU A 220 -0.03 -19.35 -5.57
CA LEU A 220 0.77 -18.74 -6.63
C LEU A 220 1.69 -19.76 -7.32
N THR A 221 1.85 -19.60 -8.64
CA THR A 221 2.94 -20.26 -9.38
C THR A 221 4.30 -19.72 -8.92
N PRO A 222 5.42 -20.44 -9.13
CA PRO A 222 6.75 -19.96 -8.75
C PRO A 222 7.09 -18.59 -9.35
N ASP A 223 6.77 -18.37 -10.63
CA ASP A 223 7.07 -17.09 -11.28
C ASP A 223 6.16 -15.96 -10.76
N ALA A 224 4.89 -16.25 -10.49
CA ALA A 224 3.98 -15.26 -9.89
C ALA A 224 4.37 -14.92 -8.46
N TRP A 225 4.95 -15.88 -7.72
CA TRP A 225 5.48 -15.69 -6.38
C TRP A 225 6.68 -14.74 -6.36
N GLU A 226 7.70 -14.97 -7.20
CA GLU A 226 8.86 -14.07 -7.26
C GLU A 226 8.44 -12.66 -7.74
N ARG A 227 7.55 -12.55 -8.74
CA ARG A 227 7.01 -11.24 -9.16
C ARG A 227 6.25 -10.52 -8.04
N ALA A 228 5.49 -11.24 -7.23
CA ALA A 228 4.77 -10.66 -6.10
C ALA A 228 5.75 -10.16 -5.02
N ILE A 229 6.82 -10.93 -4.74
CA ILE A 229 7.90 -10.50 -3.84
C ILE A 229 8.56 -9.23 -4.37
N ASP A 230 8.96 -9.18 -5.64
CA ASP A 230 9.65 -8.02 -6.21
C ASP A 230 8.80 -6.75 -6.11
N ARG A 231 7.50 -6.86 -6.43
CA ARG A 231 6.53 -5.75 -6.29
C ARG A 231 6.31 -5.33 -4.83
N ALA A 232 6.28 -6.29 -3.91
CA ALA A 232 6.16 -6.00 -2.48
C ALA A 232 7.42 -5.31 -1.94
N VAL A 233 8.60 -5.74 -2.38
CA VAL A 233 9.89 -5.12 -2.02
C VAL A 233 9.96 -3.68 -2.53
N ASP A 234 9.66 -3.43 -3.80
CA ASP A 234 9.61 -2.06 -4.36
C ASP A 234 8.69 -1.17 -3.52
N ARG A 235 7.47 -1.62 -3.22
CA ARG A 235 6.50 -0.88 -2.41
C ARG A 235 7.03 -0.58 -1.01
N LEU A 236 7.62 -1.57 -0.32
CA LEU A 236 8.19 -1.38 1.02
C LEU A 236 9.34 -0.36 0.99
N MET A 237 10.22 -0.45 -0.01
CA MET A 237 11.34 0.46 -0.16
C MET A 237 10.89 1.89 -0.46
N ARG A 238 9.90 2.07 -1.34
CA ARG A 238 9.29 3.37 -1.60
C ARG A 238 8.65 3.95 -0.34
N ALA A 239 7.88 3.14 0.39
CA ALA A 239 7.19 3.57 1.61
C ALA A 239 8.16 4.05 2.70
N ARG A 240 9.24 3.29 2.99
CA ARG A 240 10.27 3.66 3.97
C ARG A 240 10.97 4.98 3.63
N ARG A 241 11.09 5.27 2.34
CA ARG A 241 11.74 6.47 1.81
C ARG A 241 10.78 7.65 1.57
N GLY A 242 9.48 7.43 1.71
CA GLY A 242 8.45 8.43 1.41
C GLY A 242 8.32 8.72 -0.09
N LEU A 243 8.79 7.82 -0.95
CA LEU A 243 8.74 8.00 -2.39
C LEU A 243 7.32 7.75 -2.93
N PRO A 244 6.86 8.57 -3.90
CA PRO A 244 5.56 8.40 -4.52
C PRO A 244 5.52 7.23 -5.51
N VAL A 245 4.30 6.88 -5.92
CA VAL A 245 4.02 6.10 -7.13
C VAL A 245 3.32 7.04 -8.11
N ILE A 246 3.67 6.95 -9.38
CA ILE A 246 3.01 7.68 -10.47
C ILE A 246 2.21 6.68 -11.28
N ASP A 247 0.91 6.91 -11.42
CA ASP A 247 0.04 6.08 -12.25
C ASP A 247 -0.20 6.78 -13.61
N PRO A 248 0.24 6.17 -14.74
CA PRO A 248 -0.01 6.70 -16.07
C PRO A 248 -1.49 6.94 -16.38
N ALA A 249 -2.40 6.23 -15.71
CA ALA A 249 -3.85 6.36 -15.86
C ALA A 249 -4.39 7.74 -15.44
N TRP A 250 -3.62 8.51 -14.66
CA TRP A 250 -3.94 9.90 -14.36
C TRP A 250 -3.93 10.77 -15.62
N ILE A 251 -3.01 10.48 -16.54
CA ILE A 251 -2.80 11.23 -17.78
C ILE A 251 -3.60 10.62 -18.92
N ASP A 252 -3.53 9.30 -19.06
CA ASP A 252 -4.30 8.55 -20.05
C ASP A 252 -5.08 7.39 -19.40
N PRO A 253 -6.40 7.50 -19.25
CA PRO A 253 -7.25 6.45 -18.68
C PRO A 253 -7.11 5.08 -19.33
N THR A 254 -6.68 5.00 -20.60
CA THR A 254 -6.48 3.75 -21.32
C THR A 254 -5.12 3.10 -21.06
N ALA A 255 -4.16 3.84 -20.47
CA ALA A 255 -2.82 3.32 -20.18
C ALA A 255 -2.76 2.37 -18.96
N GLY A 256 -3.75 2.41 -18.06
CA GLY A 256 -3.77 1.60 -16.83
C GLY A 256 -4.33 0.17 -16.99
N GLY A 257 -4.55 -0.31 -18.23
CA GLY A 257 -5.23 -1.58 -18.51
C GLY A 257 -4.40 -2.63 -19.25
N GLY A 258 -3.08 -2.45 -19.35
CA GLY A 258 -2.19 -3.35 -20.06
C GLY A 258 -1.17 -4.00 -19.13
N ASP A 259 -1.56 -5.10 -18.50
CA ASP A 259 -0.69 -6.25 -18.22
C ASP A 259 -1.61 -7.38 -17.73
N ALA A 260 -2.08 -8.16 -18.71
CA ALA A 260 -2.67 -9.47 -18.51
C ALA A 260 -1.56 -10.50 -18.25
#